data_AF-E3ZMQ0-F1
#
_entry.id   AF-E3ZMQ0-F1
#
_cell.length_a   1.000
_cell.length_b   1.000
_cell.length_c   1.000
_cell.angle_alpha   90.00
_cell.angle_beta   90.00
_cell.angle_gamma   90.00
#
_symmetry.space_group_name_H-M   'P 1'
#
loop_
_entity.id
_entity.type
_entity.pdbx_description
1 polymer ?
#
loop_
_entity_poly.entity_id
_entity_poly.type
_entity_poly.pdbx_seq_one_letter_code
_entity_poly.pdbx_strand_id
1 'polypeptide(L)'
;KMYEHFIGDLMGDVRIFPAVIFYVIYVIGVTFFVLIPGTEKGSIGYVILAGALFGLICYATYDLTNLATLKDWPVAMTVIDLVWGTAVTTVTSVIVYFINMNFFGGGS
;
A
#
# COMPACT_ATOMS: atom_id res chain seq x y z
N LYS A 1 -3.72 -4.26 21.01
CA LYS A 1 -3.91 -3.28 22.12
C LYS A 1 -4.48 -1.94 21.68
N MET A 2 -3.84 -1.15 20.79
CA MET A 2 -4.45 0.13 20.36
C MET A 2 -5.68 -0.06 19.44
N TYR A 3 -5.58 -0.91 18.41
CA TYR A 3 -6.70 -1.25 17.52
C TYR A 3 -7.88 -1.91 18.24
N GLU A 4 -7.64 -2.84 19.16
CA GLU A 4 -8.68 -3.47 19.99
C GLU A 4 -9.46 -2.45 20.84
N HIS A 5 -8.82 -1.36 21.26
CA HIS A 5 -9.48 -0.36 22.10
C HIS A 5 -10.44 0.53 21.31
N PHE A 6 -10.20 0.70 20.00
CA PHE A 6 -11.01 1.56 19.13
C PHE A 6 -11.99 0.79 18.24
N ILE A 7 -11.71 -0.49 17.93
CA ILE A 7 -12.44 -1.29 16.94
C ILE A 7 -12.79 -2.68 17.49
N GLY A 8 -12.65 -2.92 18.80
CA GLY A 8 -12.86 -4.23 19.41
C GLY A 8 -14.23 -4.84 19.10
N ASP A 9 -15.28 -4.02 19.06
CA ASP A 9 -16.65 -4.45 18.74
C ASP A 9 -16.88 -4.76 17.24
N LEU A 10 -15.96 -4.32 16.37
CA LEU A 10 -15.96 -4.52 14.93
C LEU A 10 -14.98 -5.63 14.48
N MET A 11 -14.15 -6.15 15.39
CA MET A 11 -13.24 -7.26 15.12
C MET A 11 -14.01 -8.59 15.01
N GLY A 12 -14.14 -9.08 13.77
CA GLY A 12 -14.63 -10.43 13.49
C GLY A 12 -13.50 -11.42 13.15
N ASP A 13 -13.86 -12.64 12.77
CA ASP A 13 -12.90 -13.65 12.33
C ASP A 13 -12.12 -13.22 11.09
N VAL A 14 -10.81 -13.46 11.10
CA VAL A 14 -9.94 -13.17 9.96
C VAL A 14 -10.33 -14.06 8.78
N ARG A 15 -10.90 -13.45 7.74
CA ARG A 15 -11.22 -14.15 6.49
C ARG A 15 -9.96 -14.25 5.63
N ILE A 16 -9.31 -15.40 5.67
CA ILE A 16 -8.05 -15.66 4.96
C ILE A 16 -8.19 -15.49 3.44
N PHE A 17 -9.29 -15.96 2.85
CA PHE A 17 -9.45 -15.95 1.40
C PHE A 17 -9.47 -14.52 0.79
N PRO A 18 -10.30 -13.57 1.28
CA PRO A 18 -10.21 -12.16 0.86
C PRO A 18 -8.83 -11.53 1.07
N ALA A 19 -8.15 -11.85 2.18
CA ALA A 19 -6.83 -11.31 2.47
C ALA A 19 -5.79 -11.74 1.43
N VAL A 20 -5.78 -13.02 1.06
CA VAL A 20 -4.88 -13.55 0.01
C VAL A 20 -5.13 -12.86 -1.32
N ILE A 21 -6.41 -12.71 -1.72
CA ILE A 21 -6.77 -12.03 -2.96
C ILE A 21 -6.27 -10.58 -2.97
N PHE A 22 -6.47 -9.85 -1.86
CA PHE A 22 -5.99 -8.49 -1.71
C PHE A 22 -4.48 -8.40 -1.95
N TYR A 23 -3.68 -9.23 -1.27
CA TYR A 23 -2.22 -9.18 -1.40
C TYR A 23 -1.75 -9.53 -2.81
N VAL A 24 -2.38 -10.50 -3.47
CA VAL A 24 -2.05 -10.84 -4.87
C VAL A 24 -2.32 -9.64 -5.79
N ILE A 25 -3.50 -9.04 -5.70
CA ILE A 25 -3.86 -7.87 -6.52
C ILE A 25 -2.95 -6.68 -6.20
N TYR A 26 -2.63 -6.47 -4.92
CA TYR A 26 -1.77 -5.39 -4.48
C TYR A 26 -0.37 -5.49 -5.08
N VAL A 27 0.25 -6.67 -5.02
CA VAL A 27 1.57 -6.93 -5.60
C VAL A 27 1.55 -6.74 -7.11
N ILE A 28 0.51 -7.24 -7.80
CA ILE A 28 0.34 -7.02 -9.24
C ILE A 28 0.24 -5.53 -9.55
N GLY A 29 -0.57 -4.77 -8.80
CA GLY A 29 -0.75 -3.34 -8.98
C GLY A 29 0.53 -2.55 -8.79
N VAL A 30 1.27 -2.79 -7.69
CA VAL A 30 2.57 -2.14 -7.46
C VAL A 30 3.55 -2.49 -8.58
N THR A 31 3.58 -3.75 -9.01
CA THR A 31 4.49 -4.18 -10.09
C THR A 31 4.16 -3.46 -11.40
N PHE A 32 2.89 -3.44 -11.78
CA PHE A 32 2.44 -2.89 -13.05
C PHE A 32 2.49 -1.36 -13.11
N PHE A 33 2.04 -0.66 -12.08
CA PHE A 33 1.96 0.80 -12.08
C PHE A 33 3.25 1.48 -11.62
N VAL A 34 4.05 0.84 -10.77
CA VAL A 34 5.23 1.46 -10.13
C VAL A 34 6.53 0.86 -10.66
N LEU A 35 6.71 -0.46 -10.53
CA LEU A 35 8.02 -1.08 -10.77
C LEU A 35 8.37 -1.21 -12.25
N ILE A 36 7.46 -1.72 -13.09
CA ILE A 36 7.71 -1.85 -14.54
C ILE A 36 8.03 -0.49 -15.16
N PRO A 37 7.17 0.56 -15.01
CA PRO A 37 7.45 1.84 -15.65
C PRO A 37 8.64 2.56 -15.01
N GLY A 38 8.87 2.37 -13.70
CA GLY A 38 10.04 2.93 -13.01
C GLY A 38 11.37 2.34 -13.50
N THR A 39 11.37 1.03 -13.77
CA THR A 39 12.49 0.28 -14.34
C THR A 39 12.76 0.72 -15.78
N GLU A 40 11.75 0.71 -16.65
CA GLU A 40 11.87 1.15 -18.05
C GLU A 40 12.35 2.59 -18.18
N LYS A 41 11.89 3.48 -17.28
CA LYS A 41 12.32 4.89 -17.25
C LYS A 41 13.68 5.11 -16.60
N GLY A 42 14.24 4.11 -15.90
CA GLY A 42 15.43 4.29 -15.07
C GLY A 42 15.28 5.40 -14.02
N SER A 43 14.06 5.64 -13.51
CA SER A 43 13.74 6.82 -12.71
C SER A 43 13.25 6.47 -11.31
N ILE A 44 14.14 6.63 -10.33
CA ILE A 44 13.78 6.53 -8.91
C ILE A 44 12.73 7.57 -8.50
N GLY A 45 12.76 8.76 -9.11
CA GLY A 45 11.77 9.81 -8.85
C GLY A 45 10.35 9.37 -9.24
N TYR A 46 10.21 8.67 -10.37
CA TYR A 46 8.94 8.05 -10.73
C TYR A 46 8.52 6.98 -9.73
N VAL A 47 9.42 6.08 -9.34
CA VAL A 47 9.13 5.00 -8.36
C VAL A 47 8.65 5.58 -7.03
N ILE A 48 9.29 6.64 -6.54
CA ILE A 48 8.89 7.30 -5.30
C ILE A 48 7.49 7.90 -5.44
N LEU A 49 7.24 8.69 -6.48
CA LEU A 49 5.96 9.37 -6.67
C LEU A 49 4.82 8.38 -6.92
N ALA A 50 5.01 7.43 -7.84
CA ALA A 50 4.01 6.44 -8.18
C ALA A 50 3.75 5.47 -7.01
N GLY A 51 4.79 5.05 -6.28
CA GLY A 51 4.65 4.23 -5.08
C GLY A 51 3.88 4.94 -3.97
N ALA A 52 4.18 6.22 -3.75
CA ALA A 52 3.49 7.05 -2.76
C ALA A 52 2.01 7.22 -3.11
N LEU A 53 1.71 7.57 -4.37
CA LEU A 53 0.34 7.74 -4.85
C LEU A 53 -0.44 6.42 -4.81
N PHE A 54 0.16 5.31 -5.25
CA PHE A 54 -0.49 4.00 -5.22
C PHE A 54 -0.83 3.59 -3.78
N GLY A 55 0.15 3.68 -2.86
CA GLY A 55 -0.07 3.39 -1.45
C GLY A 55 -1.16 4.28 -0.83
N LEU A 56 -1.10 5.59 -1.09
CA LEU A 56 -2.10 6.55 -0.60
C LEU A 56 -3.50 6.20 -1.09
N ILE A 57 -3.68 5.94 -2.39
CA ILE A 57 -4.99 5.64 -2.98
C ILE A 57 -5.58 4.35 -2.41
N CYS A 58 -4.77 3.29 -2.26
CA CYS A 58 -5.25 2.02 -1.73
C CYS A 58 -5.73 2.16 -0.28
N TYR A 59 -4.90 2.76 0.58
CA TYR A 59 -5.26 2.96 1.99
C TYR A 59 -6.40 3.98 2.13
N ALA A 60 -6.41 5.06 1.35
CA ALA A 60 -7.53 6.01 1.34
C ALA A 60 -8.84 5.39 0.90
N THR A 61 -8.82 4.52 -0.10
CA THR A 61 -10.05 3.84 -0.53
C THR A 61 -10.63 3.00 0.61
N TYR A 62 -9.79 2.27 1.35
CA TYR A 62 -10.23 1.47 2.50
C TYR A 62 -10.70 2.37 3.66
N ASP A 63 -9.82 3.25 4.15
CA ASP A 63 -10.06 4.06 5.34
C ASP A 63 -11.18 5.09 5.16
N LEU A 64 -11.25 5.78 4.02
CA LEU A 64 -12.31 6.76 3.78
C LEU A 64 -13.66 6.08 3.55
N THR A 65 -13.69 4.89 2.94
CA THR A 65 -14.92 4.10 2.84
C THR A 65 -15.39 3.65 4.22
N ASN A 66 -14.47 3.20 5.09
CA ASN A 66 -14.81 2.84 6.46
C ASN A 66 -15.28 4.05 7.27
N LEU A 67 -14.60 5.19 7.14
CA LEU A 67 -15.01 6.43 7.79
C LEU A 67 -16.40 6.89 7.33
N ALA A 68 -16.77 6.65 6.07
CA ALA A 68 -18.08 6.99 5.53
C ALA A 68 -19.19 5.98 5.91
N THR A 69 -18.84 4.73 6.22
CA THR A 69 -19.82 3.64 6.43
C THR A 69 -19.98 3.21 7.89
N LEU A 70 -18.96 3.39 8.73
CA LEU A 70 -18.94 2.98 10.13
C LEU A 70 -19.10 4.18 11.06
N LYS A 71 -19.99 4.03 12.06
CA LYS A 71 -20.45 5.14 12.91
C LYS A 71 -19.36 5.75 13.79
N ASP A 72 -18.42 4.95 14.28
CA ASP A 72 -17.41 5.35 15.27
C ASP A 72 -15.98 5.10 14.78
N TRP A 73 -15.74 5.21 13.46
CA TRP A 73 -14.40 5.03 12.89
C TRP A 73 -13.45 6.20 13.26
N PRO A 74 -12.29 5.96 13.90
CA PRO A 74 -11.42 7.04 14.36
C PRO A 74 -10.69 7.73 13.20
N VAL A 75 -10.89 9.04 13.02
CA VAL A 75 -10.18 9.84 12.00
C VAL A 75 -8.66 9.79 12.18
N ALA A 76 -8.19 9.75 13.44
CA ALA A 76 -6.76 9.63 13.74
C ALA A 76 -6.16 8.33 13.18
N MET A 77 -6.94 7.23 13.20
CA MET A 77 -6.51 5.96 12.63
C MET A 77 -6.38 6.05 11.11
N THR A 78 -7.38 6.64 10.44
CA THR A 78 -7.30 6.92 9.00
C THR A 78 -6.02 7.68 8.66
N VAL A 79 -5.71 8.79 9.34
CA VAL A 79 -4.51 9.57 9.02
C VAL A 79 -3.22 8.75 9.20
N ILE A 80 -3.14 7.95 10.26
CA ILE A 80 -2.00 7.06 10.51
C ILE A 80 -1.87 6.03 9.40
N ASP A 81 -2.97 5.38 9.01
CA ASP A 81 -2.99 4.33 7.99
C ASP A 81 -2.68 4.88 6.59
N LEU A 82 -3.12 6.10 6.27
CA LEU A 82 -2.71 6.79 5.04
C LEU A 82 -1.20 7.02 4.99
N VAL A 83 -0.64 7.63 6.04
CA VAL A 83 0.80 7.94 6.10
C VAL A 83 1.62 6.66 6.07
N TRP A 84 1.20 5.65 6.83
CA TRP A 84 1.86 4.35 6.88
C TRP A 84 1.80 3.63 5.54
N GLY A 85 0.62 3.57 4.92
CA GLY A 85 0.40 2.95 3.61
C GLY A 85 1.22 3.60 2.50
N THR A 86 1.25 4.94 2.46
CA THR A 86 2.14 5.68 1.56
C THR A 86 3.60 5.36 1.81
N ALA A 87 4.06 5.39 3.06
CA ALA A 87 5.47 5.17 3.40
C ALA A 87 5.93 3.75 3.08
N VAL A 88 5.19 2.73 3.54
CA VAL A 88 5.59 1.32 3.38
C VAL A 88 5.64 0.93 1.92
N THR A 89 4.67 1.36 1.11
CA THR A 89 4.62 1.05 -0.32
C THR A 89 5.75 1.74 -1.07
N THR A 90 5.98 3.02 -0.79
CA THR A 90 7.08 3.78 -1.39
C THR A 90 8.44 3.14 -1.07
N VAL A 91 8.71 2.87 0.21
CA VAL A 91 9.99 2.30 0.65
C VAL A 91 10.19 0.91 0.04
N THR A 92 9.15 0.07 0.04
CA THR A 92 9.22 -1.27 -0.55
C THR A 92 9.48 -1.19 -2.06
N SER A 93 8.77 -0.33 -2.79
CA SER A 93 8.98 -0.14 -4.22
C SER A 93 10.40 0.36 -4.54
N VAL A 94 10.94 1.27 -3.73
CA VAL A 94 12.32 1.77 -3.89
C VAL A 94 13.34 0.66 -3.65
N ILE A 95 13.17 -0.14 -2.59
CA ILE A 95 14.06 -1.28 -2.30
C ILE A 95 14.03 -2.28 -3.45
N VAL A 96 12.84 -2.66 -3.91
CA VAL A 96 12.68 -3.62 -5.03
C VAL A 96 13.26 -3.07 -6.32
N TYR A 97 13.06 -1.78 -6.60
CA TYR A 97 13.67 -1.11 -7.75
C TYR A 97 15.20 -1.17 -7.70
N PHE A 98 15.81 -0.86 -6.56
CA PHE A 98 17.27 -0.99 -6.41
C PHE A 98 17.75 -2.43 -6.57
N ILE A 99 17.04 -3.41 -6.00
CA ILE A 99 17.37 -4.82 -6.19
C ILE A 99 17.30 -5.18 -7.68
N ASN A 100 16.26 -4.73 -8.38
CA ASN A 100 16.10 -4.98 -9.81
C ASN A 100 17.26 -4.38 -10.62
N MET A 101 17.61 -3.12 -10.37
CA MET A 101 18.68 -2.43 -11.09
C MET A 101 20.07 -3.03 -10.83
N ASN A 102 20.37 -3.46 -9.60
CA ASN A 102 21.71 -3.94 -9.23
C ASN A 102 21.93 -5.43 -9.52
N PHE A 103 20.90 -6.27 -9.35
CA PHE A 103 21.05 -7.73 -9.49
C PHE A 103 20.61 -8.25 -10.84
N PHE A 104 19.65 -7.60 -11.49
CA PHE A 104 19.07 -8.08 -12.74
C PHE A 104 19.48 -7.23 -13.94
N GLY A 105 20.37 -6.23 -13.73
CA GLY A 105 20.93 -5.40 -14.79
C GLY A 105 19.81 -4.80 -15.63
N GLY A 106 19.10 -3.82 -15.04
CA GLY A 106 17.89 -3.19 -15.58
C GLY A 106 17.79 -3.33 -17.09
N GLY A 107 16.88 -4.21 -17.52
CA GLY A 107 16.81 -4.76 -18.87
C GLY A 107 17.24 -3.74 -19.91
N SER A 108 18.44 -3.97 -20.44
CA SER A 108 19.07 -3.23 -21.53
C SER A 108 18.18 -3.13 -22.75
#